data_AF-A0A0V0IS65-F1
#
_entry.id   AF-A0A0V0IS65-F1
#
_cell.length_a   1.000
_cell.length_b   1.000
_cell.length_c   1.000
_cell.angle_alpha   90.00
_cell.angle_beta   90.00
_cell.angle_gamma   90.00
#
_symmetry.space_group_name_H-M   'P 1'
#
loop_
_entity.id
_entity.type
_entity.pdbx_description
1 polymer ?
#
loop_
_entity_poly.entity_id
_entity_poly.type
_entity_poly.pdbx_seq_one_letter_code
_entity_poly.pdbx_strand_id
1 'polypeptide(L)'
;MAGSKLTLLKQAVCFVIDNLGPSDRLSIVTFSSGAQRNFPLRRMTEQGRREAALAVNAISANGGTNIVEGLKKGVRVLEERRERNPVASIVLLSDGRDTYNGDNANQRRSPRNRRSSNATSGPDFLNLLPSSICPRNREGLAAGQLPTFHVHTFGFGLDHDSSAMHAISDASGGTFSFIETVGTVQDAFAMCIGGLLSVVVQELKLTVRSASRGVEIGSIPSGRYASEISEQGKQGVINIGNLYADEEKEFLVYLSVPSAEIEQGATKTSLLQITCSYKNTTSEEMVSVEGETVEIRRPPVLSPTDVVISREVDRQINRLAVAETIAEAQQLAEMGNLEAAQAALTNRRATLLSSVSAQAGDALCSWLDMELTEVRERMVSRERYEQTGRAYVLSGLSSHSWQRATTRGDTTSQILLQGGSSSNSGATMYETPSMVSMISKSQNLSLVNRAEQVPPPNKSCNLPPPPS
;
A
#
# COMPACT_ATOMS: atom_id res chain seq x y z
N MET A 1 1.07 10.06 21.47
CA MET A 1 2.48 9.80 21.09
C MET A 1 3.52 9.81 22.23
N ALA A 2 3.25 10.23 23.48
CA ALA A 2 4.31 10.36 24.50
C ALA A 2 5.00 9.03 24.89
N GLY A 3 6.18 9.12 25.53
CA GLY A 3 6.90 7.96 26.07
C GLY A 3 7.62 7.13 24.99
N SER A 4 7.59 5.80 25.14
CA SER A 4 8.28 4.85 24.26
C SER A 4 7.87 4.97 22.79
N LYS A 5 6.59 5.27 22.52
CA LYS A 5 6.06 5.50 21.16
C LYS A 5 6.86 6.60 20.42
N LEU A 6 7.06 7.76 21.06
CA LEU A 6 7.84 8.86 20.46
C LEU A 6 9.32 8.50 20.32
N THR A 7 9.91 7.81 21.31
CA THR A 7 11.31 7.38 21.23
C THR A 7 11.55 6.46 20.03
N LEU A 8 10.69 5.47 19.83
CA LEU A 8 10.78 4.52 18.72
C LEU A 8 10.51 5.21 17.38
N LEU A 9 9.57 6.16 17.33
CA LEU A 9 9.34 6.99 16.16
C LEU A 9 10.59 7.81 15.79
N LYS A 10 11.24 8.46 16.76
CA LYS A 10 12.47 9.23 16.52
C LYS A 10 13.57 8.33 15.95
N GLN A 11 13.74 7.14 16.50
CA GLN A 11 14.69 6.14 15.99
C GLN A 11 14.36 5.75 14.53
N ALA A 12 13.09 5.47 14.23
CA ALA A 12 12.65 5.14 12.89
C ALA A 12 12.89 6.28 11.88
N VAL A 13 12.63 7.53 12.27
CA VAL A 13 12.88 8.68 11.39
C VAL A 13 14.39 8.94 11.23
N CYS A 14 15.21 8.74 12.27
CA CYS A 14 16.67 8.79 12.15
C CYS A 14 17.18 7.70 11.19
N PHE A 15 16.64 6.48 11.27
CA PHE A 15 16.93 5.43 10.29
C PHE A 15 16.61 5.89 8.86
N VAL A 16 15.46 6.54 8.62
CA VAL A 16 15.16 7.13 7.31
C VAL A 16 16.23 8.14 6.91
N ILE A 17 16.54 9.11 7.77
CA ILE A 17 17.52 10.17 7.51
C ILE A 17 18.88 9.58 7.09
N ASP A 18 19.34 8.54 7.78
CA ASP A 18 20.63 7.90 7.51
C ASP A 18 20.67 7.13 6.18
N ASN A 19 19.50 6.74 5.67
CA ASN A 19 19.34 6.04 4.39
C ASN A 19 19.05 6.97 3.21
N LEU A 20 18.81 8.25 3.44
CA LEU A 20 18.68 9.25 2.38
C LEU A 20 20.06 9.65 1.85
N GLY A 21 20.17 9.74 0.53
CA GLY A 21 21.35 10.19 -0.20
C GLY A 21 21.46 11.72 -0.29
N PRO A 22 22.61 12.26 -0.72
CA PRO A 22 22.85 13.71 -0.77
C PRO A 22 21.96 14.46 -1.78
N SER A 23 21.35 13.75 -2.73
CA SER A 23 20.39 14.29 -3.72
C SER A 23 18.95 14.28 -3.22
N ASP A 24 18.66 13.47 -2.20
CA ASP A 24 17.34 13.37 -1.59
C ASP A 24 17.07 14.57 -0.70
N ARG A 25 15.79 14.86 -0.48
CA ARG A 25 15.38 16.01 0.34
C ARG A 25 14.32 15.61 1.33
N LEU A 26 14.46 16.12 2.54
CA LEU A 26 13.53 15.87 3.64
C LEU A 26 13.11 17.18 4.28
N SER A 27 11.84 17.26 4.66
CA SER A 27 11.30 18.27 5.58
C SER A 27 10.56 17.54 6.69
N ILE A 28 10.64 18.06 7.91
CA ILE A 28 9.96 17.49 9.07
C ILE A 28 8.90 18.49 9.52
N VAL A 29 7.65 18.04 9.49
CA VAL A 29 6.49 18.76 10.00
C VAL A 29 5.93 17.96 11.17
N THR A 30 5.84 18.58 12.35
CA THR A 30 5.06 18.02 13.45
C THR A 30 3.69 18.68 13.51
N PHE A 31 2.73 17.93 14.01
CA PHE A 31 1.40 18.46 14.30
C PHE A 31 0.93 17.97 15.66
N SER A 32 0.17 18.83 16.33
CA SER A 32 -0.59 18.52 17.53
C SER A 32 -1.91 19.29 17.47
N SER A 33 -2.10 20.31 18.30
CA SER A 33 -3.20 21.27 18.18
C SER A 33 -3.08 22.18 16.94
N GLY A 34 -1.86 22.38 16.46
CA GLY A 34 -1.54 23.05 15.20
C GLY A 34 -0.36 22.35 14.51
N ALA A 35 0.15 22.91 13.41
CA ALA A 35 1.25 22.29 12.65
C ALA A 35 2.46 23.23 12.51
N GLN A 36 3.66 22.69 12.74
CA GLN A 36 4.92 23.40 12.65
C GLN A 36 5.89 22.67 11.72
N ARG A 37 6.65 23.44 10.92
CA ARG A 37 7.78 22.90 10.15
C ARG A 37 9.04 22.99 10.99
N ASN A 38 9.40 21.90 11.65
CA ASN A 38 10.57 21.80 12.54
C ASN A 38 11.88 21.75 11.76
N PHE A 39 11.85 21.18 10.55
CA PHE A 39 13.00 21.14 9.65
C PHE A 39 12.57 21.54 8.23
N PRO A 40 13.16 22.60 7.64
CA PRO A 40 12.83 23.02 6.27
C PRO A 40 13.26 21.97 5.24
N LEU A 41 12.64 21.97 4.06
CA LEU A 41 13.00 21.05 2.98
C LEU A 41 14.46 21.29 2.54
N ARG A 42 15.35 20.36 2.85
CA ARG A 42 16.80 20.45 2.57
C ARG A 42 17.34 19.15 2.01
N ARG A 43 18.44 19.24 1.27
CA ARG A 43 19.19 18.07 0.79
C ARG A 43 19.80 17.30 1.96
N MET A 44 19.75 15.98 1.90
CA MET A 44 20.31 15.07 2.92
C MET A 44 21.80 14.83 2.69
N THR A 45 22.55 15.92 2.54
CA THR A 45 24.01 15.92 2.67
C THR A 45 24.40 15.51 4.09
N GLU A 46 25.68 15.27 4.35
CA GLU A 46 26.16 14.95 5.70
C GLU A 46 25.70 15.99 6.74
N GLN A 47 25.79 17.28 6.41
CA GLN A 47 25.29 18.36 7.26
C GLN A 47 23.75 18.34 7.37
N GLY A 48 23.05 18.15 6.25
CA GLY A 48 21.58 18.08 6.23
C GLY A 48 21.04 16.95 7.10
N ARG A 49 21.67 15.78 7.07
CA ARG A 49 21.32 14.62 7.91
C ARG A 49 21.55 14.90 9.39
N ARG A 50 22.70 15.48 9.76
CA ARG A 50 22.98 15.89 11.15
C ARG A 50 21.93 16.86 11.69
N GLU A 51 21.62 17.91 10.92
CA GLU A 51 20.62 18.91 11.33
C GLU A 51 19.20 18.33 11.41
N ALA A 52 18.83 17.45 10.48
CA ALA A 52 17.54 16.76 10.51
C ALA A 52 17.43 15.87 11.76
N ALA A 53 18.46 15.09 12.07
CA ALA A 53 18.49 14.23 13.26
C ALA A 53 18.38 15.05 14.55
N LEU A 54 19.08 16.19 14.65
CA LEU A 54 18.92 17.13 15.78
C LEU A 54 17.48 17.64 15.89
N ALA A 55 16.87 18.03 14.77
CA ALA A 55 15.48 18.49 14.75
C ALA A 55 14.49 17.40 15.19
N VAL A 56 14.67 16.14 14.76
CA VAL A 56 13.87 14.99 15.19
C VAL A 56 14.02 14.73 16.68
N ASN A 57 15.26 14.72 17.18
CA ASN A 57 15.54 14.43 18.59
C ASN A 57 14.98 15.50 19.54
N ALA A 58 14.84 16.74 19.08
CA ALA A 58 14.22 17.83 19.83
C ALA A 58 12.68 17.77 19.90
N ILE A 59 12.00 16.89 19.14
CA ILE A 59 10.53 16.80 19.15
C ILE A 59 10.02 16.32 20.51
N SER A 60 8.99 16.96 21.03
CA SER A 60 8.30 16.57 22.26
C SER A 60 6.80 16.42 22.00
N ALA A 61 6.15 15.45 22.63
CA ALA A 61 4.70 15.31 22.56
C ALA A 61 4.00 16.41 23.39
N ASN A 62 3.05 17.12 22.78
CA ASN A 62 2.18 18.10 23.43
C ASN A 62 0.86 18.21 22.65
N GLY A 63 -0.15 18.86 23.23
CA GLY A 63 -1.39 19.22 22.54
C GLY A 63 -2.29 18.05 22.13
N GLY A 64 -3.23 18.33 21.22
CA GLY A 64 -4.15 17.36 20.61
C GLY A 64 -3.65 16.80 19.28
N THR A 65 -4.56 16.44 18.38
CA THR A 65 -4.22 15.84 17.08
C THR A 65 -5.01 16.50 15.95
N ASN A 66 -4.36 17.35 15.15
CA ASN A 66 -4.95 18.06 14.02
C ASN A 66 -4.26 17.60 12.71
N ILE A 67 -4.74 16.49 12.16
CA ILE A 67 -4.15 15.82 10.99
C ILE A 67 -4.29 16.73 9.76
N VAL A 68 -5.44 17.40 9.61
CA VAL A 68 -5.73 18.29 8.49
C VAL A 68 -4.71 19.44 8.41
N GLU A 69 -4.42 20.11 9.53
CA GLU A 69 -3.43 21.19 9.53
C GLU A 69 -2.00 20.67 9.27
N GLY A 70 -1.66 19.49 9.79
CA GLY A 70 -0.40 18.80 9.48
C GLY A 70 -0.23 18.57 7.98
N LEU A 71 -1.26 18.01 7.33
CA LEU A 71 -1.27 17.75 5.89
C LEU A 71 -1.22 19.04 5.07
N LYS A 72 -2.01 20.07 5.41
CA LYS A 72 -1.93 21.38 4.74
C LYS A 72 -0.52 21.96 4.80
N LYS A 73 0.15 21.87 5.96
CA LYS A 73 1.52 22.35 6.13
C LYS A 73 2.50 21.54 5.28
N GLY A 74 2.38 20.22 5.26
CA GLY A 74 3.21 19.34 4.42
C GLY A 74 3.03 19.59 2.92
N VAL A 75 1.78 19.77 2.47
CA VAL A 75 1.47 20.11 1.08
C VAL A 75 2.07 21.45 0.68
N ARG A 76 1.94 22.49 1.51
CA ARG A 76 2.56 23.80 1.22
C ARG A 76 4.07 23.71 1.06
N VAL A 77 4.75 22.88 1.86
CA VAL A 77 6.19 22.64 1.70
C VAL A 77 6.52 22.11 0.32
N LEU A 78 5.70 21.20 -0.22
CA LEU A 78 5.89 20.66 -1.56
C LEU A 78 5.49 21.66 -2.64
N GLU A 79 4.37 22.37 -2.51
CA GLU A 79 3.90 23.32 -3.52
C GLU A 79 4.81 24.54 -3.67
N GLU A 80 5.37 25.05 -2.57
CA GLU A 80 6.22 26.25 -2.54
C GLU A 80 7.71 25.95 -2.81
N ARG A 81 8.08 24.69 -3.11
CA ARG A 81 9.47 24.31 -3.33
C ARG A 81 10.03 24.90 -4.62
N ARG A 82 11.24 25.47 -4.54
CA ARG A 82 11.96 26.03 -5.70
C ARG A 82 12.46 24.94 -6.65
N GLU A 83 13.09 23.93 -6.09
CA GLU A 83 13.62 22.79 -6.84
C GLU A 83 12.62 21.63 -6.74
N ARG A 84 12.31 20.95 -7.86
CA ARG A 84 11.41 19.79 -7.86
C ARG A 84 12.20 18.51 -8.05
N ASN A 85 11.98 17.52 -7.18
CA ASN A 85 12.42 16.16 -7.44
C ASN A 85 11.41 15.47 -8.37
N PRO A 86 11.85 14.48 -9.17
CA PRO A 86 10.95 13.71 -10.03
C PRO A 86 9.85 12.98 -9.24
N VAL A 87 10.17 12.53 -8.02
CA VAL A 87 9.24 11.91 -7.08
C VAL A 87 9.12 12.78 -5.83
N ALA A 88 7.90 13.00 -5.36
CA ALA A 88 7.62 13.66 -4.10
C ALA A 88 6.36 13.07 -3.43
N SER A 89 6.51 12.63 -2.19
CA SER A 89 5.44 12.03 -1.40
C SER A 89 5.43 12.61 0.02
N ILE A 90 4.30 12.47 0.71
CA ILE A 90 4.15 12.79 2.13
C ILE A 90 4.06 11.47 2.90
N VAL A 91 4.83 11.33 3.97
CA VAL A 91 4.67 10.26 4.95
C VAL A 91 3.97 10.85 6.17
N LEU A 92 2.75 10.39 6.45
CA LEU A 92 1.95 10.80 7.60
C LEU A 92 1.93 9.67 8.64
N LEU A 93 2.30 9.96 9.88
CA LEU A 93 2.17 9.02 10.99
C LEU A 93 1.31 9.63 12.10
N SER A 94 0.39 8.83 12.64
CA SER A 94 -0.44 9.20 13.78
C SER A 94 -0.68 7.99 14.68
N ASP A 95 -0.62 8.19 16.00
CA ASP A 95 -1.06 7.22 17.00
C ASP A 95 -2.45 7.52 17.58
N GLY A 96 -3.16 8.50 17.02
CA GLY A 96 -4.44 8.96 17.56
C GLY A 96 -5.42 9.42 16.49
N ARG A 97 -6.63 9.75 16.95
CA ARG A 97 -7.72 10.30 16.12
C ARG A 97 -7.61 11.80 15.97
N ASP A 98 -8.10 12.37 14.87
CA ASP A 98 -8.16 13.82 14.70
C ASP A 98 -9.20 14.42 15.67
N THR A 99 -8.74 15.23 16.63
CA THR A 99 -9.57 15.81 17.69
C THR A 99 -10.19 17.15 17.33
N TYR A 100 -9.89 17.68 16.14
CA TYR A 100 -10.33 19.01 15.68
C TYR A 100 -11.35 18.93 14.55
N ASN A 101 -11.20 17.93 13.68
CA ASN A 101 -11.96 17.80 12.45
C ASN A 101 -12.85 16.55 12.42
N GLY A 102 -12.72 15.66 13.42
CA GLY A 102 -13.59 14.49 13.62
C GLY A 102 -14.91 14.84 14.32
N ASP A 103 -16.04 14.46 13.74
CA ASP A 103 -17.38 14.33 14.34
C ASP A 103 -18.11 15.54 14.98
N ASN A 104 -17.62 16.78 14.83
CA ASN A 104 -18.44 17.96 15.19
C ASN A 104 -19.50 18.37 14.13
N ALA A 105 -19.54 17.71 12.97
CA ALA A 105 -20.59 17.96 11.96
C ALA A 105 -21.94 17.30 12.32
N ASN A 106 -21.92 16.22 13.11
CA ASN A 106 -23.13 15.47 13.46
C ASN A 106 -23.89 15.99 14.68
N GLN A 107 -23.30 16.88 15.51
CA GLN A 107 -24.01 17.50 16.65
C GLN A 107 -24.77 18.78 16.30
N ARG A 108 -24.49 19.42 15.16
CA ARG A 108 -25.20 20.65 14.72
C ARG A 108 -26.40 20.42 13.80
N ARG A 109 -26.72 19.17 13.46
CA ARG A 109 -27.91 18.84 12.65
C ARG A 109 -29.00 18.24 13.54
N SER A 110 -30.15 18.90 13.61
CA SER A 110 -31.34 18.44 14.33
C SER A 110 -31.73 17.01 13.92
N PRO A 111 -32.44 16.24 14.78
CA PRO A 111 -32.68 14.79 14.61
C PRO A 111 -33.54 14.38 13.40
N ARG A 112 -33.94 15.31 12.52
CA ARG A 112 -34.99 15.08 11.52
C ARG A 112 -34.52 14.53 10.16
N ASN A 113 -33.22 14.52 9.85
CA ASN A 113 -32.71 14.09 8.54
C ASN A 113 -31.70 12.92 8.59
N ARG A 114 -31.98 11.89 9.41
CA ARG A 114 -31.27 10.60 9.35
C ARG A 114 -31.81 9.67 8.26
N ARG A 115 -31.98 10.17 7.04
CA ARG A 115 -32.28 9.33 5.87
C ARG A 115 -31.41 9.80 4.71
N SER A 116 -30.60 8.88 4.20
CA SER A 116 -29.61 9.06 3.13
C SER A 116 -28.25 9.62 3.54
N SER A 117 -27.39 8.76 4.09
CA SER A 117 -25.96 8.84 3.80
C SER A 117 -25.65 7.68 2.85
N ASN A 118 -25.51 7.99 1.55
CA ASN A 118 -24.93 7.06 0.61
C ASN A 118 -23.52 6.70 1.10
N ALA A 119 -23.17 5.42 1.08
CA ALA A 119 -21.88 4.88 1.53
C ALA A 119 -20.66 5.35 0.68
N THR A 120 -20.87 6.29 -0.25
CA THR A 120 -19.89 6.75 -1.26
C THR A 120 -19.23 8.09 -0.89
N SER A 121 -19.77 8.84 0.08
CA SER A 121 -19.14 10.07 0.58
C SER A 121 -18.13 9.71 1.67
N GLY A 122 -16.85 9.62 1.31
CA GLY A 122 -15.75 9.48 2.29
C GLY A 122 -15.79 10.60 3.34
N PRO A 123 -15.10 10.46 4.48
CA PRO A 123 -15.33 11.27 5.67
C PRO A 123 -15.23 12.77 5.39
N ASP A 124 -16.12 13.56 6.00
CA ASP A 124 -16.31 15.00 5.70
C ASP A 124 -15.01 15.82 5.79
N PHE A 125 -14.08 15.43 6.67
CA PHE A 125 -12.80 16.10 6.84
C PHE A 125 -11.91 16.06 5.58
N LEU A 126 -12.12 15.09 4.67
CA LEU A 126 -11.38 15.02 3.40
C LEU A 126 -11.67 16.24 2.51
N ASN A 127 -12.83 16.89 2.66
CA ASN A 127 -13.14 18.14 1.95
C ASN A 127 -12.28 19.33 2.43
N LEU A 128 -11.62 19.20 3.58
CA LEU A 128 -10.71 20.20 4.14
C LEU A 128 -9.27 20.04 3.63
N LEU A 129 -8.97 18.94 2.93
CA LEU A 129 -7.64 18.64 2.43
C LEU A 129 -7.36 19.34 1.09
N PRO A 130 -6.09 19.75 0.84
CA PRO A 130 -5.71 20.36 -0.44
C PRO A 130 -5.97 19.44 -1.66
N SER A 131 -6.34 20.03 -2.79
CA SER A 131 -6.61 19.32 -4.05
C SER A 131 -5.41 18.56 -4.63
N SER A 132 -4.19 18.90 -4.18
CA SER A 132 -2.94 18.23 -4.55
C SER A 132 -2.78 16.87 -3.85
N ILE A 133 -3.52 16.60 -2.77
CA ILE A 133 -3.58 15.27 -2.13
C ILE A 133 -4.99 14.69 -2.11
N CYS A 134 -6.00 15.46 -2.50
CA CYS A 134 -7.38 15.03 -2.59
C CYS A 134 -7.96 15.54 -3.92
N PRO A 135 -7.70 14.87 -5.06
CA PRO A 135 -8.07 15.37 -6.39
C PRO A 135 -9.57 15.62 -6.57
N ARG A 136 -10.43 14.97 -5.78
CA ARG A 136 -11.88 15.21 -5.76
C ARG A 136 -12.25 16.65 -5.36
N ASN A 137 -11.37 17.36 -4.66
CA ASN A 137 -11.56 18.76 -4.26
C ASN A 137 -11.08 19.74 -5.36
N ARG A 138 -10.71 19.26 -6.56
CA ARG A 138 -10.37 20.14 -7.70
C ARG A 138 -11.65 20.77 -8.25
N GLU A 139 -11.73 22.09 -8.20
CA GLU A 139 -12.79 22.87 -8.85
C GLU A 139 -12.43 23.15 -10.32
N GLY A 140 -13.29 22.78 -11.26
CA GLY A 140 -13.23 23.20 -12.67
C GLY A 140 -12.24 22.48 -13.62
N LEU A 141 -12.11 23.02 -14.84
CA LEU A 141 -11.36 22.47 -16.00
C LEU A 141 -9.81 22.43 -15.83
N ALA A 142 -9.27 22.86 -14.68
CA ALA A 142 -7.83 22.81 -14.37
C ALA A 142 -7.35 21.44 -13.84
N ALA A 143 -8.20 20.41 -13.96
CA ALA A 143 -7.98 19.07 -13.39
C ALA A 143 -6.73 18.34 -13.92
N GLY A 144 -6.15 18.77 -15.04
CA GLY A 144 -4.96 18.12 -15.64
C GLY A 144 -3.61 18.75 -15.30
N GLN A 145 -3.55 19.92 -14.62
CA GLN A 145 -2.29 20.69 -14.52
C GLN A 145 -1.66 20.74 -13.12
N LEU A 146 -2.37 20.35 -12.06
CA LEU A 146 -1.80 20.36 -10.71
C LEU A 146 -1.12 19.02 -10.37
N PRO A 147 0.07 19.04 -9.77
CA PRO A 147 0.73 17.82 -9.29
C PRO A 147 -0.12 17.17 -8.20
N THR A 148 -0.23 15.85 -8.24
CA THR A 148 -0.77 15.04 -7.15
C THR A 148 0.37 14.49 -6.32
N PHE A 149 0.32 14.65 -5.00
CA PHE A 149 1.29 14.07 -4.06
C PHE A 149 0.65 12.90 -3.35
N HIS A 150 1.33 11.75 -3.35
CA HIS A 150 0.85 10.59 -2.62
C HIS A 150 1.10 10.78 -1.12
N VAL A 151 0.12 10.43 -0.29
CA VAL A 151 0.23 10.44 1.17
C VAL A 151 0.25 8.98 1.66
N HIS A 152 1.42 8.51 2.08
CA HIS A 152 1.55 7.21 2.73
C HIS A 152 1.28 7.37 4.22
N THR A 153 0.26 6.68 4.73
CA THR A 153 -0.22 6.83 6.10
C THR A 153 0.18 5.65 6.97
N PHE A 154 0.60 5.93 8.20
CA PHE A 154 1.02 4.94 9.20
C PHE A 154 0.18 5.10 10.46
N GLY A 155 -0.71 4.15 10.69
CA GLY A 155 -1.47 4.03 11.92
C GLY A 155 -0.65 3.32 12.98
N PHE A 156 -0.33 4.01 14.08
CA PHE A 156 0.58 3.48 15.09
C PHE A 156 -0.11 3.09 16.39
N GLY A 157 -0.03 1.81 16.76
CA GLY A 157 -0.72 1.25 17.93
C GLY A 157 -2.24 1.19 17.75
N LEU A 158 -2.98 1.02 18.84
CA LEU A 158 -4.43 0.73 18.79
C LEU A 158 -5.33 1.98 18.79
N ASP A 159 -4.77 3.15 19.14
CA ASP A 159 -5.57 4.36 19.40
C ASP A 159 -5.80 5.24 18.15
N HIS A 160 -5.14 4.90 17.04
CA HIS A 160 -5.25 5.65 15.79
C HIS A 160 -6.62 5.46 15.11
N ASP A 161 -7.01 6.44 14.28
CA ASP A 161 -8.19 6.30 13.43
C ASP A 161 -7.81 5.63 12.10
N SER A 162 -7.92 4.30 12.04
CA SER A 162 -7.58 3.53 10.83
C SER A 162 -8.44 3.91 9.62
N SER A 163 -9.72 4.22 9.83
CA SER A 163 -10.62 4.67 8.77
C SER A 163 -10.17 5.99 8.17
N ALA A 164 -9.84 6.98 9.01
CA ALA A 164 -9.35 8.27 8.55
C ALA A 164 -7.99 8.13 7.83
N MET A 165 -7.07 7.36 8.41
CA MET A 165 -5.73 7.16 7.84
C MET A 165 -5.78 6.45 6.48
N HIS A 166 -6.60 5.41 6.35
CA HIS A 166 -6.86 4.74 5.08
C HIS A 166 -7.51 5.68 4.06
N ALA A 167 -8.52 6.45 4.48
CA ALA A 167 -9.23 7.37 3.59
C ALA A 167 -8.32 8.48 3.03
N ILE A 168 -7.37 8.98 3.83
CA ILE A 168 -6.36 9.96 3.40
C ILE A 168 -5.43 9.35 2.35
N SER A 169 -4.87 8.16 2.61
CA SER A 169 -3.99 7.51 1.65
C SER A 169 -4.72 7.16 0.35
N ASP A 170 -5.92 6.60 0.46
CA ASP A 170 -6.75 6.18 -0.68
C ASP A 170 -7.11 7.38 -1.57
N ALA A 171 -7.49 8.51 -0.99
CA ALA A 171 -7.81 9.73 -1.73
C ALA A 171 -6.59 10.34 -2.45
N SER A 172 -5.38 10.08 -1.97
CA SER A 172 -4.14 10.67 -2.50
C SER A 172 -3.39 9.76 -3.49
N GLY A 173 -3.76 8.49 -3.62
CA GLY A 173 -2.97 7.50 -4.35
C GLY A 173 -1.82 6.88 -3.54
N GLY A 174 -1.78 7.13 -2.22
CA GLY A 174 -0.81 6.55 -1.30
C GLY A 174 -1.26 5.22 -0.69
N THR A 175 -0.44 4.68 0.20
CA THR A 175 -0.72 3.41 0.90
C THR A 175 -0.97 3.64 2.39
N PHE A 176 -1.80 2.80 3.00
CA PHE A 176 -2.00 2.75 4.45
C PHE A 176 -1.26 1.56 5.03
N SER A 177 -0.47 1.79 6.08
CA SER A 177 0.24 0.76 6.84
C SER A 177 -0.20 0.78 8.30
N PHE A 178 -0.49 -0.39 8.86
CA PHE A 178 -0.86 -0.57 10.26
C PHE A 178 0.31 -1.17 11.04
N ILE A 179 0.83 -0.37 11.97
CA ILE A 179 1.90 -0.77 12.89
C ILE A 179 1.25 -1.13 14.22
N GLU A 180 0.97 -2.41 14.42
CA GLU A 180 0.30 -2.94 15.62
C GLU A 180 1.19 -2.82 16.86
N THR A 181 2.47 -3.21 16.73
CA THR A 181 3.44 -3.17 17.83
C THR A 181 4.44 -2.05 17.71
N VAL A 182 4.78 -1.45 18.85
CA VAL A 182 5.70 -0.32 18.89
C VAL A 182 7.09 -0.64 18.34
N GLY A 183 7.53 -1.90 18.41
CA GLY A 183 8.84 -2.34 17.95
C GLY A 183 9.00 -2.42 16.43
N THR A 184 7.91 -2.46 15.66
CA THR A 184 7.95 -2.66 14.20
C THR A 184 7.87 -1.36 13.40
N VAL A 185 7.81 -0.20 14.07
CA VAL A 185 7.74 1.12 13.40
C VAL A 185 8.92 1.39 12.48
N GLN A 186 10.14 0.98 12.87
CA GLN A 186 11.32 1.17 12.04
C GLN A 186 11.26 0.30 10.78
N ASP A 187 10.85 -0.97 10.91
CA ASP A 187 10.68 -1.90 9.78
C ASP A 187 9.61 -1.39 8.80
N ALA A 188 8.52 -0.84 9.31
CA ALA A 188 7.46 -0.24 8.50
C ALA A 188 7.97 0.95 7.67
N PHE A 189 8.77 1.81 8.29
CA PHE A 189 9.40 2.94 7.61
C PHE A 189 10.43 2.47 6.59
N ALA A 190 11.23 1.46 6.95
CA ALA A 190 12.22 0.84 6.09
C ALA A 190 11.61 0.28 4.80
N MET A 191 10.51 -0.47 4.91
CA MET A 191 9.75 -0.98 3.77
C MET A 191 9.30 0.17 2.85
N CYS A 192 8.70 1.21 3.42
CA CYS A 192 8.18 2.33 2.64
C CYS A 192 9.27 3.10 1.90
N ILE A 193 10.38 3.44 2.57
CA ILE A 193 11.48 4.15 1.92
C ILE A 193 12.22 3.28 0.91
N GLY A 194 12.30 1.96 1.12
CA GLY A 194 12.88 1.03 0.15
C GLY A 194 12.16 1.07 -1.20
N GLY A 195 10.85 1.25 -1.18
CA GLY A 195 10.07 1.54 -2.40
C GLY A 195 10.31 2.95 -2.93
N LEU A 196 10.11 3.98 -2.09
CA LEU A 196 10.19 5.38 -2.54
C LEU A 196 11.56 5.77 -3.12
N LEU A 197 12.65 5.18 -2.62
CA LEU A 197 14.01 5.41 -3.09
C LEU A 197 14.39 4.58 -4.33
N SER A 198 13.54 3.64 -4.75
CA SER A 198 13.79 2.76 -5.90
C SER A 198 12.86 3.06 -7.08
N VAL A 199 12.22 4.23 -7.15
CA VAL A 199 11.41 4.61 -8.32
C VAL A 199 12.29 4.76 -9.56
N VAL A 200 12.04 3.93 -10.57
CA VAL A 200 12.79 3.93 -11.84
C VAL A 200 11.95 4.37 -13.04
N VAL A 201 10.62 4.31 -12.90
CA VAL A 201 9.64 4.59 -13.96
C VAL A 201 8.59 5.57 -13.46
N GLN A 202 8.22 6.55 -14.30
CA GLN A 202 7.16 7.54 -14.04
C GLN A 202 6.12 7.55 -15.14
N GLU A 203 4.92 8.03 -14.82
CA GLU A 203 3.82 8.22 -15.79
C GLU A 203 3.52 6.96 -16.63
N LEU A 204 3.70 5.78 -16.03
CA LEU A 204 3.45 4.51 -16.69
C LEU A 204 1.98 4.38 -17.06
N LYS A 205 1.74 4.06 -18.33
CA LYS A 205 0.44 3.81 -18.91
C LYS A 205 0.48 2.51 -19.70
N LEU A 206 -0.44 1.61 -19.36
CA LEU A 206 -0.68 0.38 -20.11
C LEU A 206 -1.87 0.60 -21.04
N THR A 207 -1.67 0.34 -22.33
CA THR A 207 -2.71 0.40 -23.36
C THR A 207 -2.93 -1.01 -23.90
N VAL A 208 -4.17 -1.46 -23.87
CA VAL A 208 -4.61 -2.75 -24.38
C VAL A 208 -5.56 -2.49 -25.54
N ARG A 209 -5.25 -3.00 -26.73
CA ARG A 209 -6.08 -2.82 -27.93
C ARG A 209 -6.55 -4.15 -28.46
N SER A 210 -7.81 -4.22 -28.86
CA SER A 210 -8.34 -5.35 -29.61
C SER A 210 -7.58 -5.50 -30.94
N ALA A 211 -7.08 -6.70 -31.20
CA ALA A 211 -6.29 -7.01 -32.40
C ALA A 211 -7.15 -7.50 -33.58
N SER A 212 -8.38 -7.99 -33.32
CA SER A 212 -9.26 -8.57 -34.33
C SER A 212 -10.68 -8.00 -34.28
N ARG A 213 -11.37 -8.03 -35.43
CA ARG A 213 -12.76 -7.59 -35.51
C ARG A 213 -13.65 -8.45 -34.60
N GLY A 214 -14.49 -7.79 -33.80
CA GLY A 214 -15.46 -8.43 -32.90
C GLY A 214 -14.89 -8.88 -31.56
N VAL A 215 -13.57 -8.83 -31.34
CA VAL A 215 -12.99 -8.99 -30.00
C VAL A 215 -13.20 -7.67 -29.25
N GLU A 216 -13.86 -7.75 -28.10
CA GLU A 216 -14.22 -6.58 -27.30
C GLU A 216 -13.75 -6.75 -25.85
N ILE A 217 -13.18 -5.69 -25.28
CA ILE A 217 -12.79 -5.61 -23.88
C ILE A 217 -14.05 -5.29 -23.07
N GLY A 218 -14.48 -6.23 -22.23
CA GLY A 218 -15.64 -6.08 -21.37
C GLY A 218 -15.31 -5.36 -20.06
N SER A 219 -14.23 -5.78 -19.38
CA SER A 219 -13.80 -5.13 -18.14
C SER A 219 -12.31 -5.35 -17.86
N ILE A 220 -11.73 -4.42 -17.11
CA ILE A 220 -10.35 -4.47 -16.60
C ILE A 220 -10.40 -4.09 -15.12
N PRO A 221 -10.55 -5.04 -14.18
CA PRO A 221 -10.48 -4.74 -12.76
C PRO A 221 -9.07 -4.24 -12.39
N SER A 222 -8.91 -2.92 -12.35
CA SER A 222 -7.63 -2.23 -12.15
C SER A 222 -7.43 -1.75 -10.71
N GLY A 223 -8.22 -2.23 -9.74
CA GLY A 223 -8.12 -1.80 -8.35
C GLY A 223 -8.33 -0.28 -8.21
N ARG A 224 -7.32 0.42 -7.69
CA ARG A 224 -7.34 1.88 -7.56
C ARG A 224 -6.63 2.63 -8.69
N TYR A 225 -6.10 1.91 -9.67
CA TYR A 225 -5.55 2.54 -10.87
C TYR A 225 -6.68 3.05 -11.76
N ALA A 226 -6.61 4.33 -12.12
CA ALA A 226 -7.56 4.93 -13.04
C ALA A 226 -7.50 4.22 -14.39
N SER A 227 -8.61 3.64 -14.80
CA SER A 227 -8.73 2.95 -16.07
C SER A 227 -9.95 3.42 -16.86
N GLU A 228 -9.86 3.28 -18.17
CA GLU A 228 -10.92 3.62 -19.10
C GLU A 228 -10.98 2.57 -20.21
N ILE A 229 -12.19 2.27 -20.67
CA ILE A 229 -12.44 1.42 -21.83
C ILE A 229 -13.24 2.27 -22.82
N SER A 230 -12.80 2.31 -24.07
CA SER A 230 -13.50 3.02 -25.15
C SER A 230 -14.93 2.50 -25.31
N GLU A 231 -15.87 3.33 -25.77
CA GLU A 231 -17.30 2.96 -25.90
C GLU A 231 -17.56 1.65 -26.68
N GLN A 232 -16.67 1.28 -27.60
CA GLN A 232 -16.78 0.06 -28.41
C GLN A 232 -15.94 -1.12 -27.88
N GLY A 233 -15.38 -1.04 -26.68
CA GLY A 233 -14.52 -2.09 -26.12
C GLY A 233 -13.23 -2.36 -26.92
N LYS A 234 -12.84 -1.48 -27.84
CA LYS A 234 -11.68 -1.70 -28.73
C LYS A 234 -10.35 -1.35 -28.08
N GLN A 235 -10.35 -0.46 -27.09
CA GLN A 235 -9.16 -0.05 -26.38
C GLN A 235 -9.47 0.13 -24.90
N GLY A 236 -8.62 -0.44 -24.05
CA GLY A 236 -8.54 -0.17 -22.63
C GLY A 236 -7.23 0.55 -22.29
N VAL A 237 -7.26 1.44 -21.31
CA VAL A 237 -6.09 2.16 -20.79
C VAL A 237 -6.09 2.03 -19.28
N ILE A 238 -4.92 1.76 -18.70
CA ILE A 238 -4.67 1.77 -17.25
C ILE A 238 -3.54 2.76 -16.96
N ASN A 239 -3.82 3.76 -16.12
CA ASN A 239 -2.83 4.73 -15.66
C ASN A 239 -2.20 4.23 -14.36
N ILE A 240 -0.99 3.69 -14.45
CA ILE A 240 -0.28 3.04 -13.34
C ILE A 240 0.57 4.06 -12.56
N GLY A 241 1.15 5.04 -13.26
CA GLY A 241 1.95 6.09 -12.64
C GLY A 241 3.38 5.63 -12.34
N ASN A 242 3.81 5.68 -11.09
CA ASN A 242 5.19 5.37 -10.72
C ASN A 242 5.36 3.89 -10.39
N LEU A 243 6.48 3.31 -10.84
CA LEU A 243 6.92 1.96 -10.49
C LEU A 243 8.28 1.98 -9.81
N TYR A 244 8.41 1.17 -8.76
CA TYR A 244 9.68 0.86 -8.13
C TYR A 244 10.47 -0.15 -8.96
N ALA A 245 11.79 -0.22 -8.74
CA ALA A 245 12.63 -1.26 -9.31
C ALA A 245 12.11 -2.63 -8.84
N ASP A 246 11.99 -3.55 -9.79
CA ASP A 246 11.46 -4.91 -9.59
C ASP A 246 10.00 -4.96 -9.06
N GLU A 247 9.24 -3.87 -9.16
CA GLU A 247 7.80 -3.87 -8.85
C GLU A 247 7.01 -4.30 -10.08
N GLU A 248 6.17 -5.32 -9.91
CA GLU A 248 5.30 -5.86 -10.96
C GLU A 248 3.84 -5.45 -10.72
N LYS A 249 3.07 -5.29 -11.80
CA LYS A 249 1.62 -5.04 -11.77
C LYS A 249 0.92 -6.00 -12.71
N GLU A 250 -0.05 -6.73 -12.17
CA GLU A 250 -0.80 -7.74 -12.89
C GLU A 250 -2.27 -7.31 -13.02
N PHE A 251 -2.82 -7.33 -14.23
CA PHE A 251 -4.19 -6.94 -14.52
C PHE A 251 -4.92 -8.01 -15.31
N LEU A 252 -6.10 -8.41 -14.84
CA LEU A 252 -7.00 -9.26 -15.62
C LEU A 252 -7.74 -8.43 -16.66
N VAL A 253 -7.90 -8.99 -17.85
CA VAL A 253 -8.68 -8.39 -18.94
C VAL A 253 -9.74 -9.39 -19.34
N TYR A 254 -11.02 -9.03 -19.15
CA TYR A 254 -12.15 -9.85 -19.54
C TYR A 254 -12.57 -9.49 -20.96
N LEU A 255 -12.60 -10.49 -21.84
CA LEU A 255 -12.85 -10.31 -23.27
C LEU A 255 -14.13 -11.01 -23.70
N SER A 256 -14.88 -10.36 -24.57
CA SER A 256 -15.84 -11.01 -25.45
C SER A 256 -15.14 -11.38 -26.75
N VAL A 257 -15.21 -12.65 -27.14
CA VAL A 257 -14.51 -13.18 -28.30
C VAL A 257 -15.54 -13.84 -29.22
N PRO A 258 -15.65 -13.42 -30.49
CA PRO A 258 -16.70 -13.92 -31.38
C PRO A 258 -16.43 -15.39 -31.73
N SER A 259 -17.48 -16.12 -32.08
CA SER A 259 -17.31 -17.46 -32.67
C SER A 259 -16.58 -17.35 -34.00
N ALA A 260 -15.66 -18.27 -34.28
CA ALA A 260 -15.01 -18.34 -35.59
C ALA A 260 -15.96 -19.05 -36.56
N GLU A 261 -16.38 -18.36 -37.63
CA GLU A 261 -17.10 -19.02 -38.72
C GLU A 261 -16.14 -19.98 -39.43
N ILE A 262 -16.58 -21.24 -39.57
CA ILE A 262 -15.79 -22.38 -40.09
C ILE A 262 -15.21 -22.09 -41.49
N GLU A 263 -15.80 -21.15 -42.23
CA GLU A 263 -15.49 -20.89 -43.64
C GLU A 263 -14.15 -20.18 -43.89
N GLN A 264 -13.54 -19.51 -42.90
CA GLN A 264 -12.33 -18.70 -43.15
C GLN A 264 -10.99 -19.42 -42.94
N GLY A 265 -10.97 -20.71 -42.57
CA GLY A 265 -9.71 -21.45 -42.38
C GLY A 265 -8.75 -20.85 -41.33
N ALA A 266 -9.22 -19.88 -40.53
CA ALA A 266 -8.44 -19.18 -39.53
C ALA A 266 -8.23 -20.09 -38.32
N THR A 267 -7.04 -20.67 -38.21
CA THR A 267 -6.65 -21.57 -37.11
C THR A 267 -6.35 -20.83 -35.80
N LYS A 268 -6.29 -19.50 -35.85
CA LYS A 268 -5.97 -18.61 -34.73
C LYS A 268 -6.82 -17.35 -34.75
N THR A 269 -6.98 -16.74 -33.58
CA THR A 269 -7.53 -15.40 -33.43
C THR A 269 -6.58 -14.58 -32.55
N SER A 270 -6.06 -13.47 -33.07
CA SER A 270 -5.31 -12.50 -32.27
C SER A 270 -6.31 -11.68 -31.45
N LEU A 271 -6.14 -11.68 -30.14
CA LEU A 271 -7.05 -11.06 -29.19
C LEU A 271 -6.65 -9.62 -28.87
N LEU A 272 -5.42 -9.44 -28.39
CA LEU A 272 -4.97 -8.15 -27.86
C LEU A 272 -3.56 -7.80 -28.35
N GLN A 273 -3.36 -6.52 -28.64
CA GLN A 273 -2.05 -5.88 -28.76
C GLN A 273 -1.83 -5.00 -27.53
N ILE A 274 -0.69 -5.17 -26.88
CA ILE A 274 -0.36 -4.49 -25.62
C ILE A 274 0.74 -3.47 -25.90
N THR A 275 0.59 -2.26 -25.38
CA THR A 275 1.63 -1.23 -25.45
C THR A 275 1.79 -0.58 -24.09
N CYS A 276 3.02 -0.46 -23.65
CA CYS A 276 3.42 0.19 -22.41
C CYS A 276 4.15 1.50 -22.77
N SER A 277 3.70 2.63 -22.24
CA SER A 277 4.40 3.91 -22.39
C SER A 277 4.73 4.48 -21.03
N TYR A 278 5.94 4.99 -20.84
CA TYR A 278 6.38 5.57 -19.59
C TYR A 278 7.45 6.64 -19.78
N LYS A 279 7.62 7.49 -18.78
CA LYS A 279 8.71 8.47 -18.70
C LYS A 279 9.92 7.86 -18.00
N ASN A 280 11.06 7.81 -18.68
CA ASN A 280 12.31 7.34 -18.10
C ASN A 280 12.85 8.40 -17.12
N THR A 281 13.21 7.98 -15.91
CA THR A 281 13.66 8.91 -14.85
C THR A 281 15.07 9.48 -15.06
N THR A 282 15.89 8.83 -15.89
CA THR A 282 17.27 9.24 -16.18
C THR A 282 17.34 10.11 -17.44
N SER A 283 16.69 9.71 -18.54
CA SER A 283 16.70 10.50 -19.78
C SER A 283 15.60 11.57 -19.84
N GLU A 284 14.58 11.48 -18.98
CA GLU A 284 13.34 12.28 -19.01
C GLU A 284 12.50 12.12 -20.30
N GLU A 285 12.86 11.19 -21.18
CA GLU A 285 12.15 10.91 -22.42
C GLU A 285 10.98 9.93 -22.21
N MET A 286 9.96 10.08 -23.06
CA MET A 286 8.88 9.10 -23.15
C MET A 286 9.33 7.90 -23.96
N VAL A 287 9.32 6.74 -23.32
CA VAL A 287 9.63 5.45 -23.93
C VAL A 287 8.32 4.71 -24.18
N SER A 288 8.19 4.09 -25.36
CA SER A 288 7.09 3.18 -25.68
C SER A 288 7.65 1.80 -25.97
N VAL A 289 7.09 0.78 -25.33
CA VAL A 289 7.46 -0.63 -25.48
C VAL A 289 6.22 -1.39 -25.95
N GLU A 290 6.36 -2.09 -27.07
CA GLU A 290 5.32 -3.00 -27.54
C GLU A 290 5.44 -4.34 -26.80
N GLY A 291 4.32 -4.80 -26.25
CA GLY A 291 4.21 -6.12 -25.65
C GLY A 291 3.84 -7.18 -26.67
N GLU A 292 3.83 -8.44 -26.22
CA GLU A 292 3.44 -9.56 -27.07
C GLU A 292 1.96 -9.50 -27.47
N THR A 293 1.65 -9.98 -28.67
CA THR A 293 0.26 -10.13 -29.12
C THR A 293 -0.34 -11.37 -28.48
N VAL A 294 -1.47 -11.21 -27.81
CA VAL A 294 -2.20 -12.32 -27.19
C VAL A 294 -3.00 -13.03 -28.28
N GLU A 295 -2.82 -14.34 -28.44
CA GLU A 295 -3.52 -15.14 -29.44
C GLU A 295 -4.16 -16.39 -28.83
N ILE A 296 -5.26 -16.84 -29.42
CA ILE A 296 -5.85 -18.15 -29.14
C ILE A 296 -5.91 -18.99 -30.42
N ARG A 297 -5.91 -20.32 -30.25
CA ARG A 297 -6.19 -21.26 -31.34
C ARG A 297 -7.69 -21.52 -31.45
N ARG A 298 -8.14 -21.88 -32.66
CA ARG A 298 -9.52 -22.26 -32.96
C ARG A 298 -9.56 -23.68 -33.54
N PRO A 299 -9.29 -24.73 -32.75
CA PRO A 299 -9.32 -26.09 -33.26
C PRO A 299 -10.77 -26.51 -33.57
N PRO A 300 -11.00 -27.33 -34.62
CA PRO A 300 -12.33 -27.84 -34.95
C PRO A 300 -12.86 -28.83 -33.89
N VAL A 301 -11.95 -29.47 -33.15
CA VAL A 301 -12.24 -30.40 -32.05
C VAL A 301 -11.29 -30.07 -30.90
N LEU A 302 -11.82 -29.90 -29.69
CA LEU A 302 -11.03 -29.65 -28.49
C LEU A 302 -10.38 -30.94 -28.00
N SER A 303 -9.08 -30.88 -27.72
CA SER A 303 -8.36 -31.91 -26.96
C SER A 303 -8.40 -31.62 -25.46
N PRO A 304 -8.14 -32.60 -24.58
CA PRO A 304 -8.02 -32.35 -23.15
C PRO A 304 -6.97 -31.28 -22.80
N THR A 305 -5.93 -31.15 -23.61
CA THR A 305 -4.91 -30.09 -23.47
C THR A 305 -5.40 -28.69 -23.80
N ASP A 306 -6.47 -28.55 -24.61
CA ASP A 306 -7.05 -27.25 -24.96
C ASP A 306 -7.99 -26.70 -23.87
N VAL A 307 -8.38 -27.53 -22.89
CA VAL A 307 -9.30 -27.16 -21.81
C VAL A 307 -8.55 -26.93 -20.49
N VAL A 308 -7.22 -26.88 -20.53
CA VAL A 308 -6.40 -26.62 -19.34
C VAL A 308 -6.50 -25.15 -18.96
N ILE A 309 -6.83 -24.91 -17.69
CA ILE A 309 -6.85 -23.56 -17.12
C ILE A 309 -5.42 -23.07 -16.92
N SER A 310 -5.12 -21.85 -17.39
CA SER A 310 -3.83 -21.21 -17.10
C SER A 310 -3.70 -20.93 -15.61
N ARG A 311 -2.64 -21.44 -14.99
CA ARG A 311 -2.35 -21.24 -13.56
C ARG A 311 -2.13 -19.78 -13.21
N GLU A 312 -1.51 -19.02 -14.11
CA GLU A 312 -1.28 -17.58 -13.91
C GLU A 312 -2.60 -16.81 -13.90
N VAL A 313 -3.51 -17.12 -14.82
CA VAL A 313 -4.83 -16.48 -14.87
C VAL A 313 -5.67 -16.88 -13.66
N ASP A 314 -5.69 -18.16 -13.29
CA ASP A 314 -6.40 -18.66 -12.10
C ASP A 314 -5.88 -18.00 -10.81
N ARG A 315 -4.55 -17.86 -10.67
CA ARG A 315 -3.91 -17.14 -9.55
C ARG A 315 -4.42 -15.70 -9.45
N GLN A 316 -4.48 -14.98 -10.56
CA GLN A 316 -4.96 -13.59 -10.57
C GLN A 316 -6.46 -13.48 -10.31
N ILE A 317 -7.27 -14.45 -10.77
CA ILE A 317 -8.70 -14.52 -10.44
C ILE A 317 -8.87 -14.70 -8.93
N ASN A 318 -8.10 -15.60 -8.33
CA ASN A 318 -8.10 -15.81 -6.89
C ASN A 318 -7.71 -14.55 -6.12
N ARG A 319 -6.65 -13.85 -6.53
CA ARG A 319 -6.20 -12.59 -5.91
C ARG A 319 -7.31 -11.55 -5.87
N LEU A 320 -8.00 -11.33 -6.99
CA LEU A 320 -9.09 -10.37 -7.07
C LEU A 320 -10.29 -10.81 -6.22
N ALA A 321 -10.71 -12.06 -6.34
CA ALA A 321 -11.85 -12.60 -5.60
C ALA A 321 -11.63 -12.56 -4.07
N VAL A 322 -10.40 -12.79 -3.61
CA VAL A 322 -10.03 -12.67 -2.19
C VAL A 322 -10.12 -11.22 -1.72
N ALA A 323 -9.55 -10.27 -2.48
CA ALA A 323 -9.62 -8.86 -2.14
C ALA A 323 -11.07 -8.35 -2.08
N GLU A 324 -11.92 -8.76 -3.03
CA GLU A 324 -13.35 -8.45 -3.05
C GLU A 324 -14.08 -9.03 -1.83
N THR A 325 -13.85 -10.30 -1.48
CA THR A 325 -14.47 -10.89 -0.28
C THR A 325 -13.97 -10.23 1.00
N ILE A 326 -12.70 -9.84 1.10
CA ILE A 326 -12.19 -9.10 2.26
C ILE A 326 -12.90 -7.74 2.38
N ALA A 327 -13.13 -7.04 1.27
CA ALA A 327 -13.88 -5.78 1.25
C ALA A 327 -15.36 -5.98 1.66
N GLU A 328 -16.02 -7.04 1.19
CA GLU A 328 -17.37 -7.40 1.60
C GLU A 328 -17.45 -7.74 3.10
N ALA A 329 -16.53 -8.57 3.58
CA ALA A 329 -16.44 -8.95 5.00
C ALA A 329 -16.18 -7.71 5.89
N GLN A 330 -15.37 -6.77 5.42
CA GLN A 330 -15.15 -5.48 6.10
C GLN A 330 -16.47 -4.70 6.24
N GLN A 331 -17.25 -4.58 5.18
CA GLN A 331 -18.54 -3.88 5.23
C GLN A 331 -19.53 -4.57 6.17
N LEU A 332 -19.62 -5.91 6.12
CA LEU A 332 -20.44 -6.71 7.02
C LEU A 332 -20.03 -6.50 8.48
N ALA A 333 -18.72 -6.49 8.78
CA ALA A 333 -18.19 -6.24 10.11
C ALA A 333 -18.50 -4.82 10.62
N GLU A 334 -18.41 -3.79 9.77
CA GLU A 334 -18.80 -2.42 10.15
C GLU A 334 -20.29 -2.32 10.48
N MET A 335 -21.14 -3.03 9.74
CA MET A 335 -22.58 -3.16 10.04
C MET A 335 -22.89 -4.02 11.28
N GLY A 336 -21.87 -4.58 11.93
CA GLY A 336 -22.02 -5.43 13.11
C GLY A 336 -22.33 -6.90 12.81
N ASN A 337 -22.40 -7.29 11.54
CA ASN A 337 -22.67 -8.66 11.11
C ASN A 337 -21.38 -9.47 10.96
N LEU A 338 -20.72 -9.73 12.09
CA LEU A 338 -19.45 -10.47 12.13
C LEU A 338 -19.59 -11.96 11.76
N GLU A 339 -20.77 -12.54 11.98
CA GLU A 339 -21.06 -13.93 11.61
C GLU A 339 -21.07 -14.09 10.08
N ALA A 340 -21.79 -13.22 9.37
CA ALA A 340 -21.79 -13.23 7.91
C ALA A 340 -20.41 -12.91 7.34
N ALA A 341 -19.67 -11.97 7.96
CA ALA A 341 -18.30 -11.65 7.54
C ALA A 341 -17.38 -12.88 7.63
N GLN A 342 -17.41 -13.61 8.76
CA GLN A 342 -16.61 -14.83 8.93
C GLN A 342 -17.06 -15.96 8.00
N ALA A 343 -18.36 -16.10 7.73
CA ALA A 343 -18.89 -17.08 6.80
C ALA A 343 -18.43 -16.80 5.36
N ALA A 344 -18.48 -15.54 4.90
CA ALA A 344 -17.99 -15.13 3.59
C ALA A 344 -16.50 -15.47 3.40
N LEU A 345 -15.66 -15.13 4.38
CA LEU A 345 -14.22 -15.45 4.37
C LEU A 345 -13.97 -16.97 4.36
N THR A 346 -14.72 -17.73 5.15
CA THR A 346 -14.60 -19.20 5.22
C THR A 346 -14.95 -19.85 3.88
N ASN A 347 -16.06 -19.42 3.26
CA ASN A 347 -16.48 -19.89 1.95
C ASN A 347 -15.45 -19.52 0.89
N ARG A 348 -14.90 -18.29 0.94
CA ARG A 348 -13.90 -17.87 -0.04
C ARG A 348 -12.63 -18.70 0.06
N ARG A 349 -12.18 -18.97 1.29
CA ARG A 349 -11.03 -19.84 1.59
C ARG A 349 -11.21 -21.23 1.01
N ALA A 350 -12.39 -21.84 1.18
CA ALA A 350 -12.68 -23.16 0.63
C ALA A 350 -12.57 -23.18 -0.92
N THR A 351 -13.11 -22.17 -1.60
CA THR A 351 -12.98 -22.07 -3.07
C THR A 351 -11.55 -21.83 -3.51
N LEU A 352 -10.81 -20.93 -2.84
CA LEU A 352 -9.40 -20.68 -3.11
C LEU A 352 -8.60 -21.98 -3.06
N LEU A 353 -8.75 -22.74 -1.98
CA LEU A 353 -8.02 -24.00 -1.78
C LEU A 353 -8.40 -25.05 -2.84
N SER A 354 -9.61 -25.02 -3.39
CA SER A 354 -10.03 -25.92 -4.47
C SER A 354 -9.56 -25.51 -5.88
N SER A 355 -9.00 -24.30 -6.03
CA SER A 355 -8.58 -23.77 -7.34
C SER A 355 -7.37 -24.48 -7.92
N VAL A 356 -7.18 -24.37 -9.23
CA VAL A 356 -6.10 -25.06 -9.96
C VAL A 356 -4.73 -24.58 -9.50
N SER A 357 -4.55 -23.27 -9.32
CA SER A 357 -3.30 -22.67 -8.85
C SER A 357 -2.98 -23.07 -7.42
N ALA A 358 -3.96 -23.07 -6.51
CA ALA A 358 -3.75 -23.49 -5.11
C ALA A 358 -3.37 -24.98 -5.01
N GLN A 359 -4.07 -25.86 -5.73
CA GLN A 359 -3.75 -27.30 -5.77
C GLN A 359 -2.37 -27.58 -6.38
N ALA A 360 -1.85 -26.66 -7.20
CA ALA A 360 -0.50 -26.73 -7.74
C ALA A 360 0.59 -26.20 -6.80
N GLY A 361 0.25 -25.75 -5.58
CA GLY A 361 1.21 -25.22 -4.60
C GLY A 361 1.68 -23.80 -4.88
N ASP A 362 0.85 -22.98 -5.53
CA ASP A 362 1.18 -21.58 -5.82
C ASP A 362 1.41 -20.77 -4.53
N ALA A 363 2.50 -19.99 -4.49
CA ALA A 363 2.91 -19.23 -3.31
C ALA A 363 1.94 -18.08 -3.00
N LEU A 364 1.38 -17.40 -4.01
CA LEU A 364 0.38 -16.36 -3.79
C LEU A 364 -0.89 -16.98 -3.20
N CYS A 365 -1.34 -18.12 -3.73
CA CYS A 365 -2.53 -18.80 -3.16
C CYS A 365 -2.31 -19.20 -1.70
N SER A 366 -1.11 -19.67 -1.34
CA SER A 366 -0.76 -19.99 0.05
C SER A 366 -0.79 -18.75 0.95
N TRP A 367 -0.27 -17.61 0.46
CA TRP A 367 -0.30 -16.34 1.19
C TRP A 367 -1.73 -15.79 1.34
N LEU A 368 -2.57 -15.89 0.31
CA LEU A 368 -3.98 -15.50 0.36
C LEU A 368 -4.77 -16.34 1.37
N ASP A 369 -4.44 -17.64 1.50
CA ASP A 369 -5.04 -18.52 2.50
C ASP A 369 -4.73 -18.06 3.93
N MET A 370 -3.48 -17.68 4.19
CA MET A 370 -3.05 -17.13 5.46
C MET A 370 -3.74 -15.79 5.74
N GLU A 371 -3.83 -14.91 4.75
CA GLU A 371 -4.51 -13.62 4.89
C GLU A 371 -5.99 -13.78 5.23
N LEU A 372 -6.71 -14.65 4.52
CA LEU A 372 -8.12 -14.95 4.81
C LEU A 372 -8.31 -15.50 6.24
N THR A 373 -7.39 -16.37 6.68
CA THR A 373 -7.42 -16.92 8.04
C THR A 373 -7.24 -15.82 9.08
N GLU A 374 -6.25 -14.94 8.86
CA GLU A 374 -5.91 -13.85 9.76
C GLU A 374 -7.00 -12.78 9.87
N VAL A 375 -7.62 -12.43 8.73
CA VAL A 375 -8.77 -11.51 8.68
C VAL A 375 -9.95 -12.11 9.44
N ARG A 376 -10.25 -13.39 9.22
CA ARG A 376 -11.35 -14.09 9.91
C ARG A 376 -11.13 -14.10 11.42
N GLU A 377 -9.93 -14.41 11.89
CA GLU A 377 -9.59 -14.43 13.32
C GLU A 377 -9.68 -13.04 13.97
N ARG A 378 -9.45 -11.98 13.19
CA ARG A 378 -9.65 -10.59 13.62
C ARG A 378 -11.11 -10.13 13.61
N MET A 379 -12.03 -10.95 13.10
CA MET A 379 -13.47 -10.67 13.05
C MET A 379 -14.30 -11.53 14.03
N VAL A 380 -13.66 -12.24 14.98
CA VAL A 380 -14.36 -13.10 15.96
C VAL A 380 -15.24 -12.34 16.94
N SER A 381 -14.91 -11.09 17.25
CA SER A 381 -15.69 -10.22 18.14
C SER A 381 -15.59 -8.76 17.70
N ARG A 382 -16.56 -7.94 18.12
CA ARG A 382 -16.58 -6.51 17.81
C ARG A 382 -15.34 -5.81 18.35
N GLU A 383 -14.94 -6.15 19.57
CA GLU A 383 -13.73 -5.61 20.20
C GLU A 383 -12.46 -5.95 19.42
N ARG A 384 -12.27 -7.22 19.03
CA ARG A 384 -11.12 -7.67 18.23
C ARG A 384 -11.06 -6.93 16.88
N TYR A 385 -12.21 -6.81 16.23
CA TYR A 385 -12.32 -6.10 14.97
C TYR A 385 -11.97 -4.62 15.13
N GLU A 386 -12.50 -3.94 16.15
CA GLU A 386 -12.27 -2.52 16.35
C GLU A 386 -10.84 -2.19 16.77
N GLN A 387 -10.21 -3.03 17.58
CA GLN A 387 -8.85 -2.80 18.10
C GLN A 387 -7.77 -3.04 17.02
N THR A 388 -7.86 -4.15 16.28
CA THR A 388 -6.79 -4.55 15.34
C THR A 388 -7.32 -4.98 13.98
N GLY A 389 -8.52 -5.58 13.92
CA GLY A 389 -9.09 -6.12 12.68
C GLY A 389 -9.34 -5.08 11.59
N ARG A 390 -9.94 -3.94 11.93
CA ARG A 390 -10.22 -2.86 10.98
C ARG A 390 -8.94 -2.34 10.35
N ALA A 391 -7.92 -2.01 11.17
CA ALA A 391 -6.66 -1.48 10.67
C ALA A 391 -5.91 -2.51 9.80
N TYR A 392 -5.89 -3.78 10.23
CA TYR A 392 -5.31 -4.88 9.47
C TYR A 392 -5.96 -5.02 8.09
N VAL A 393 -7.30 -5.06 8.04
CA VAL A 393 -8.07 -5.21 6.80
C VAL A 393 -7.90 -4.02 5.87
N LEU A 394 -7.94 -2.79 6.40
CA LEU A 394 -7.76 -1.60 5.58
C LEU A 394 -6.34 -1.49 5.00
N SER A 395 -5.31 -1.87 5.77
CA SER A 395 -3.93 -1.99 5.25
C SER A 395 -3.87 -3.12 4.19
N GLY A 396 -4.54 -4.24 4.47
CA GLY A 396 -4.92 -5.31 3.57
C GLY A 396 -5.34 -4.83 2.17
N LEU A 397 -6.49 -4.18 2.14
CA LEU A 397 -7.14 -3.67 0.94
C LEU A 397 -6.32 -2.59 0.24
N SER A 398 -5.61 -1.74 1.00
CA SER A 398 -4.71 -0.73 0.43
C SER A 398 -3.62 -1.40 -0.43
N SER A 399 -2.98 -2.45 0.09
CA SER A 399 -1.96 -3.17 -0.64
C SER A 399 -2.49 -3.88 -1.88
N HIS A 400 -3.63 -4.58 -1.78
CA HIS A 400 -4.22 -5.27 -2.95
C HIS A 400 -4.65 -4.30 -4.05
N SER A 401 -5.24 -3.17 -3.65
CA SER A 401 -5.75 -2.15 -4.56
C SER A 401 -4.64 -1.47 -5.37
N TRP A 402 -3.47 -1.29 -4.76
CA TRP A 402 -2.28 -0.69 -5.36
C TRP A 402 -1.21 -1.70 -5.75
N GLN A 403 -1.45 -3.00 -5.55
CA GLN A 403 -0.48 -4.10 -5.71
C GLN A 403 0.90 -3.75 -5.14
N ARG A 404 0.94 -3.23 -3.92
CA ARG A 404 2.13 -2.64 -3.30
C ARG A 404 2.21 -3.02 -1.84
N ALA A 405 3.39 -3.37 -1.34
CA ALA A 405 3.54 -3.79 0.05
C ALA A 405 3.12 -2.71 1.05
N THR A 406 2.53 -3.16 2.15
CA THR A 406 2.11 -2.36 3.31
C THR A 406 2.43 -3.13 4.58
N THR A 407 2.77 -2.44 5.67
CA THR A 407 2.93 -3.11 6.97
C THR A 407 1.57 -3.48 7.57
N ARG A 408 1.47 -4.69 8.12
CA ARG A 408 0.22 -5.28 8.63
C ARG A 408 0.46 -6.11 9.90
N GLY A 409 0.62 -5.45 11.05
CA GLY A 409 0.72 -6.14 12.34
C GLY A 409 1.85 -7.19 12.45
N ASP A 410 1.86 -7.93 13.56
CA ASP A 410 3.00 -8.79 13.95
C ASP A 410 3.15 -10.07 13.10
N THR A 411 2.05 -10.57 12.55
CA THR A 411 2.01 -11.89 11.90
C THR A 411 2.75 -11.90 10.57
N THR A 412 2.81 -10.75 9.88
CA THR A 412 3.62 -10.58 8.68
C THR A 412 5.13 -10.63 8.99
N SER A 413 5.54 -10.30 10.22
CA SER A 413 6.94 -10.35 10.65
C SER A 413 7.42 -11.76 11.01
N GLN A 414 6.52 -12.67 11.39
CA GLN A 414 6.89 -14.06 11.71
C GLN A 414 7.19 -14.92 10.46
N ILE A 415 6.68 -14.51 9.29
CA ILE A 415 7.00 -15.14 8.00
C ILE A 415 8.50 -15.00 7.67
N LEU A 416 9.15 -13.94 8.16
CA LEU A 416 10.60 -13.71 7.97
C LEU A 416 11.49 -14.65 8.81
N LEU A 417 10.95 -15.25 9.89
CA LEU A 417 11.74 -16.00 10.87
C LEU A 417 11.75 -17.51 10.65
N GLN A 418 10.81 -18.07 9.87
CA GLN A 418 10.87 -19.47 9.45
C GLN A 418 11.68 -19.62 8.15
N GLY A 419 12.99 -19.39 8.28
CA GLY A 419 13.97 -19.79 7.28
C GLY A 419 14.07 -21.31 7.20
N GLY A 420 13.17 -21.93 6.43
CA GLY A 420 13.37 -23.25 5.86
C GLY A 420 14.12 -23.12 4.54
N SER A 421 15.16 -23.93 4.35
CA SER A 421 16.07 -23.99 3.21
C SER A 421 15.38 -24.30 1.87
N SER A 422 14.60 -23.36 1.34
CA SER A 422 14.09 -23.34 -0.03
C SER A 422 14.06 -21.90 -0.52
N SER A 423 14.82 -21.62 -1.56
CA SER A 423 15.11 -20.30 -2.13
C SER A 423 13.93 -19.58 -2.78
N ASN A 424 12.71 -19.55 -2.18
CA ASN A 424 11.58 -18.82 -2.77
C ASN A 424 10.39 -18.45 -1.86
N SER A 425 10.48 -18.54 -0.53
CA SER A 425 9.29 -18.49 0.34
C SER A 425 9.37 -17.57 1.57
N GLY A 426 10.18 -16.50 1.51
CA GLY A 426 10.35 -15.54 2.63
C GLY A 426 9.91 -14.10 2.38
N ALA A 427 9.44 -13.74 1.18
CA ALA A 427 9.02 -12.38 0.84
C ALA A 427 7.50 -12.22 1.05
N THR A 428 7.07 -11.10 1.62
CA THR A 428 5.63 -10.77 1.64
C THR A 428 5.20 -10.31 0.24
N MET A 429 3.96 -10.61 -0.14
CA MET A 429 3.47 -10.29 -1.49
C MET A 429 3.58 -8.78 -1.76
N TYR A 430 4.02 -8.42 -2.98
CA TYR A 430 4.27 -7.05 -3.44
C TYR A 430 5.48 -6.32 -2.84
N GLU A 431 6.35 -7.02 -2.09
CA GLU A 431 7.66 -6.48 -1.71
C GLU A 431 8.64 -6.51 -2.89
N THR A 432 9.44 -5.46 -3.00
CA THR A 432 10.59 -5.46 -3.91
C THR A 432 11.88 -5.82 -3.15
N PRO A 433 12.93 -6.30 -3.83
CA PRO A 433 14.22 -6.56 -3.21
C PRO A 433 14.78 -5.35 -2.43
N SER A 434 14.53 -4.13 -2.93
CA SER A 434 14.92 -2.89 -2.25
C SER A 434 14.19 -2.70 -0.91
N MET A 435 12.90 -3.05 -0.82
CA MET A 435 12.14 -3.03 0.44
C MET A 435 12.69 -4.05 1.43
N VAL A 436 12.88 -5.30 0.99
CA VAL A 436 13.41 -6.40 1.82
C VAL A 436 14.80 -6.05 2.36
N SER A 437 15.67 -5.48 1.52
CA SER A 437 16.99 -5.02 1.91
C SER A 437 16.94 -3.95 3.00
N MET A 438 16.04 -2.97 2.88
CA MET A 438 15.86 -1.93 3.89
C MET A 438 15.33 -2.50 5.22
N ILE A 439 14.39 -3.45 5.18
CA ILE A 439 13.89 -4.14 6.38
C ILE A 439 15.04 -4.91 7.07
N SER A 440 15.82 -5.68 6.31
CA SER A 440 16.99 -6.38 6.84
C SER A 440 18.00 -5.42 7.47
N LYS A 441 18.23 -4.25 6.86
CA LYS A 441 19.09 -3.21 7.42
C LYS A 441 18.54 -2.67 8.75
N SER A 442 17.23 -2.43 8.82
CA SER A 442 16.53 -2.02 10.05
C SER A 442 16.72 -3.04 11.17
N GLN A 443 16.49 -4.31 10.89
CA GLN A 443 16.59 -5.39 11.85
C GLN A 443 18.02 -5.57 12.37
N ASN A 444 19.03 -5.51 11.50
CA ASN A 444 20.44 -5.58 11.90
C ASN A 444 20.85 -4.43 12.83
N LEU A 445 20.42 -3.20 12.55
CA LEU A 445 20.67 -2.05 13.42
C LEU A 445 20.01 -2.22 14.79
N SER A 446 18.80 -2.77 14.85
CA SER A 446 18.12 -3.03 16.12
C SER A 446 18.86 -4.07 16.98
N LEU A 447 19.49 -5.08 16.36
CA LEU A 447 20.28 -6.10 17.04
C LEU A 447 21.59 -5.52 17.60
N VAL A 448 22.30 -4.71 16.81
CA VAL A 448 23.53 -4.02 17.26
C VAL A 448 23.22 -3.11 18.45
N ASN A 449 22.15 -2.30 18.37
CA ASN A 449 21.73 -1.43 19.46
C ASN A 449 21.34 -2.20 20.73
N ARG A 450 20.77 -3.41 20.61
CA ARG A 450 20.49 -4.29 21.76
C ARG A 450 21.76 -4.88 22.36
N ALA A 451 22.74 -5.27 21.54
CA ALA A 451 24.02 -5.81 22.02
C ALA A 451 24.85 -4.76 22.77
N GLU A 452 24.81 -3.49 22.33
CA GLU A 452 25.51 -2.38 22.99
C GLU A 452 24.85 -1.91 24.30
N GLN A 453 23.59 -2.28 24.56
CA GLN A 453 22.86 -1.95 25.80
C GLN A 453 23.04 -2.99 26.92
N VAL A 454 23.74 -4.12 26.67
CA VAL A 454 24.06 -5.10 27.70
C VAL A 454 25.32 -4.64 28.45
N PRO A 455 25.25 -4.30 29.75
CA PRO A 455 26.45 -3.95 30.51
C PRO A 455 27.39 -5.17 30.56
N PRO A 456 28.73 -4.96 30.54
CA PRO A 456 29.67 -6.07 30.67
C PRO A 456 29.40 -6.83 31.97
N PRO A 457 29.50 -8.18 31.98
CA PRO A 457 29.29 -8.95 33.18
C PRO A 457 30.24 -8.43 34.26
N ASN A 458 29.69 -8.11 35.43
CA ASN A 458 30.47 -7.74 36.61
C ASN A 458 31.59 -8.76 36.79
N LYS A 459 32.84 -8.33 36.61
CA LYS A 459 34.00 -9.11 37.05
C LYS A 459 33.87 -9.25 38.57
N SER A 460 33.38 -10.40 39.02
CA SER A 460 33.45 -10.79 40.43
C SER A 460 34.92 -10.74 40.85
N CYS A 461 35.27 -9.80 41.72
CA CYS A 461 36.53 -9.83 42.44
C CYS A 461 36.59 -11.13 43.25
N ASN A 462 37.36 -12.10 42.77
CA ASN A 462 37.76 -13.25 43.56
C ASN A 462 38.76 -12.76 44.61
N LEU A 463 38.28 -12.62 45.86
CA LEU A 463 39.16 -12.50 47.02
C LEU A 463 39.86 -13.85 47.24
N PRO A 464 41.18 -13.87 47.48
CA PRO A 464 41.89 -15.11 47.81
C PRO A 464 41.48 -15.60 49.21
N PRO A 465 41.51 -16.91 49.47
CA PRO A 465 41.15 -17.46 50.77
C PRO A 465 42.21 -17.05 51.83
N PRO A 466 41.82 -16.96 53.12
CA PRO A 466 42.75 -16.61 54.17
C PRO A 466 43.77 -17.73 54.40
N PRO A 467 45.01 -17.39 54.78
CA PRO A 467 45.99 -18.40 55.15
C PRO A 467 45.58 -19.07 56.47
N SER A 468 45.89 -20.38 56.53
CA SER A 468 45.54 -21.40 57.52
C SER A 468 45.74 -21.02 58.98
#